data_AF-A0A8J6UN27-F1
#
_entry.id   AF-A0A8J6UN27-F1
#
_cell.length_a   1.000
_cell.length_b   1.000
_cell.length_c   1.000
_cell.angle_alpha   90.00
_cell.angle_beta   90.00
_cell.angle_gamma   90.00
#
_symmetry.space_group_name_H-M   'P 1'
#
loop_
_entity.id
_entity.type
_entity.pdbx_description
1 polymer ?
#
loop_
_entity_poly.entity_id
_entity_poly.type
_entity_poly.pdbx_seq_one_letter_code
_entity_poly.pdbx_strand_id
1 'polypeptide(L)'
;MQDGVSLGIRLAELRIAIAGDLHGQWDGVDEQLLAQLAPDALLVVGDLSDGQARIPARLAQLPLPLACILGNHDTGRDASGRTLQLQLDALGSRHCGWDLRELEPPGLAVVGGRPASAGGGFHLNQAAQAVFGPVTLQESAARITAAALRADPSLPLILLAHSGPSGLGSAAADPCGRDWKAPACDWGDQDLALAIDQIRRHRPVPLVVFGHMHHKLKRGQGDRLSYCMDRAGTAYLNTAFVPRHSHDEQGRPLRHFSWVELRGGQLHEISHRWYAPDGALRYRQTLMRAPELQPC
;
A
#
# COMPACT_ATOMS: atom_id res chain seq x y z
N MET A 1 10.60 -41.15 -25.51
CA MET A 1 10.53 -39.90 -26.30
C MET A 1 9.57 -38.98 -25.58
N GLN A 2 10.13 -37.84 -25.13
CA GLN A 2 9.49 -36.63 -24.60
C GLN A 2 8.63 -36.77 -23.33
N ASP A 3 9.34 -36.70 -22.21
CA ASP A 3 8.84 -36.20 -20.93
C ASP A 3 8.49 -34.71 -21.06
N GLY A 4 7.19 -34.40 -21.07
CA GLY A 4 6.69 -33.03 -20.96
C GLY A 4 6.77 -32.58 -19.51
N VAL A 5 7.92 -32.05 -19.10
CA VAL A 5 8.06 -31.32 -17.84
C VAL A 5 7.24 -30.04 -17.96
N SER A 6 5.99 -30.09 -17.50
CA SER A 6 5.30 -28.88 -17.07
C SER A 6 6.06 -28.37 -15.85
N LEU A 7 6.88 -27.32 -16.04
CA LEU A 7 7.36 -26.45 -14.98
C LEU A 7 6.14 -25.75 -14.38
N GLY A 8 5.35 -26.49 -13.61
CA GLY A 8 4.32 -25.94 -12.76
C GLY A 8 5.01 -25.12 -11.70
N ILE A 9 5.06 -23.81 -11.89
CA ILE A 9 5.37 -22.85 -10.84
C ILE A 9 4.33 -23.11 -9.74
N ARG A 10 4.69 -23.91 -8.72
CA ARG A 10 3.98 -23.83 -7.44
C ARG A 10 4.21 -22.38 -7.01
N LEU A 11 3.17 -21.54 -7.02
CA LEU A 11 3.25 -20.21 -6.44
C LEU A 11 3.67 -20.38 -4.97
N ALA A 12 4.96 -20.21 -4.74
CA ALA A 12 5.62 -20.36 -3.46
C ALA A 12 5.03 -19.34 -2.47
N GLU A 13 5.36 -19.51 -1.18
CA GLU A 13 5.03 -18.50 -0.19
C GLU A 13 5.67 -17.16 -0.57
N LEU A 14 4.85 -16.11 -0.71
CA LEU A 14 5.28 -14.74 -1.00
C LEU A 14 5.18 -13.90 0.27
N ARG A 15 6.28 -13.26 0.66
CA ARG A 15 6.38 -12.39 1.83
C ARG A 15 6.58 -10.95 1.38
N ILE A 16 5.61 -10.11 1.70
CA ILE A 16 5.56 -8.73 1.22
C ILE A 16 5.72 -7.80 2.42
N ALA A 17 6.78 -7.01 2.41
CA ALA A 17 6.95 -5.91 3.34
C ALA A 17 6.18 -4.69 2.82
N ILE A 18 5.56 -3.93 3.72
CA ILE A 18 4.80 -2.74 3.37
C ILE A 18 5.15 -1.61 4.32
N ALA A 19 5.47 -0.44 3.77
CA ALA A 19 5.76 0.77 4.53
C ALA A 19 4.83 1.90 4.05
N GLY A 20 3.90 2.32 4.92
CA GLY A 20 2.98 3.41 4.64
C GLY A 20 3.31 4.68 5.41
N ASP A 21 2.93 5.82 4.84
CA ASP A 21 2.99 7.16 5.44
C ASP A 21 4.36 7.45 6.09
N LEU A 22 5.41 7.46 5.27
CA LEU A 22 6.78 7.50 5.77
C LEU A 22 7.10 8.80 6.53
N HIS A 23 6.58 9.94 6.10
CA HIS A 23 6.78 11.26 6.73
C HIS A 23 8.25 11.55 7.09
N GLY A 24 9.16 11.23 6.16
CA GLY A 24 10.61 11.40 6.34
C GLY A 24 11.30 10.27 7.13
N GLN A 25 10.55 9.33 7.70
CA GLN A 25 11.06 8.19 8.49
C GLN A 25 11.45 7.02 7.58
N TRP A 26 12.48 7.24 6.78
CA TRP A 26 13.14 6.22 5.97
C TRP A 26 14.64 6.49 5.89
N ASP A 27 15.44 5.56 6.39
CA ASP A 27 16.89 5.70 6.44
C ASP A 27 17.64 4.42 6.04
N GLY A 28 18.96 4.43 6.15
CA GLY A 28 19.79 3.27 5.81
C GLY A 28 19.55 2.05 6.71
N VAL A 29 18.98 2.24 7.91
CA VAL A 29 18.63 1.15 8.82
C VAL A 29 17.41 0.40 8.27
N ASP A 30 16.41 1.11 7.72
CA ASP A 30 15.28 0.47 7.04
C ASP A 30 15.74 -0.42 5.88
N GLU A 31 16.70 0.08 5.09
CA GLU A 31 17.22 -0.61 3.91
C GLU A 31 18.07 -1.82 4.28
N GLN A 32 18.95 -1.69 5.28
CA GLN A 32 19.71 -2.81 5.84
C GLN A 32 18.80 -3.87 6.45
N LEU A 33 17.73 -3.44 7.12
CA LEU A 33 16.75 -4.34 7.69
C LEU A 33 16.01 -5.11 6.58
N LEU A 34 15.59 -4.44 5.50
CA LEU A 34 14.99 -5.13 4.35
C LEU A 34 15.95 -6.13 3.70
N ALA A 35 17.24 -5.79 3.58
CA ALA A 35 18.25 -6.73 3.08
C ALA A 35 18.40 -7.96 3.97
N GLN A 36 18.27 -7.82 5.29
CA GLN A 36 18.32 -8.93 6.25
C GLN A 36 17.04 -9.76 6.27
N LEU A 37 15.87 -9.11 6.26
CA LEU A 37 14.56 -9.78 6.28
C LEU A 37 14.26 -10.48 4.95
N ALA A 38 14.84 -9.99 3.86
CA ALA A 38 14.71 -10.50 2.51
C ALA A 38 13.25 -10.79 2.11
N PRO A 39 12.33 -9.80 2.19
CA PRO A 39 10.99 -9.97 1.63
C PRO A 39 11.08 -10.10 0.10
N ASP A 40 10.09 -10.79 -0.48
CA ASP A 40 10.01 -11.00 -1.93
C ASP A 40 9.60 -9.73 -2.68
N ALA A 41 8.89 -8.82 -2.01
CA ALA A 41 8.50 -7.52 -2.54
C ALA A 41 8.35 -6.46 -1.43
N LEU A 42 8.46 -5.19 -1.82
CA LEU A 42 8.15 -4.02 -1.00
C LEU A 42 7.04 -3.19 -1.63
N LEU A 43 6.01 -2.87 -0.86
CA LEU A 43 5.00 -1.88 -1.23
C LEU A 43 5.20 -0.62 -0.39
N VAL A 44 5.20 0.54 -1.03
CA VAL A 44 5.35 1.85 -0.36
C VAL A 44 4.10 2.69 -0.58
N VAL A 45 3.51 3.16 0.52
CA VAL A 45 2.20 3.82 0.54
C VAL A 45 2.30 5.29 0.93
N GLY A 46 2.69 6.11 -0.04
CA GLY A 46 2.56 7.57 -0.03
C GLY A 46 3.14 8.32 1.16
N ASP A 47 2.90 9.63 1.14
CA ASP A 47 3.39 10.64 2.09
C ASP A 47 4.85 10.38 2.50
N LEU A 48 5.71 10.33 1.48
CA LEU A 48 7.10 9.92 1.64
C LEU A 48 7.86 10.92 2.51
N SER A 49 7.89 12.20 2.11
CA SER A 49 8.62 13.25 2.81
C SER A 49 8.24 14.67 2.36
N ASP A 50 6.94 14.98 2.32
CA ASP A 50 6.43 16.34 2.04
C ASP A 50 7.03 16.99 0.77
N GLY A 51 7.24 16.23 -0.31
CA GLY A 51 7.83 16.75 -1.56
C GLY A 51 9.35 16.62 -1.67
N GLN A 52 10.06 16.17 -0.64
CA GLN A 52 11.52 16.04 -0.69
C GLN A 52 11.94 14.81 -1.51
N ALA A 53 12.87 15.00 -2.45
CA ALA A 53 13.34 13.94 -3.35
C ALA A 53 14.24 12.87 -2.69
N ARG A 54 14.65 13.05 -1.43
CA ARG A 54 15.58 12.15 -0.74
C ARG A 54 15.06 10.72 -0.68
N ILE A 55 13.82 10.52 -0.23
CA ILE A 55 13.24 9.18 -0.09
C ILE A 55 12.96 8.54 -1.46
N PRO A 56 12.32 9.21 -2.43
CA PRO A 56 12.22 8.71 -3.81
C PRO A 56 13.54 8.20 -4.38
N ALA A 57 14.63 8.98 -4.24
CA ALA A 57 15.95 8.61 -4.73
C ALA A 57 16.51 7.35 -4.05
N ARG A 58 16.25 7.17 -2.74
CA ARG A 58 16.64 5.96 -2.00
C ARG A 58 15.83 4.74 -2.43
N LEU A 59 14.51 4.87 -2.53
CA LEU A 59 13.63 3.81 -3.03
C LEU A 59 13.99 3.39 -4.45
N ALA A 60 14.44 4.33 -5.29
CA ALA A 60 14.90 4.07 -6.65
C ALA A 60 16.21 3.28 -6.74
N GLN A 61 16.99 3.20 -5.66
CA GLN A 61 18.25 2.45 -5.61
C GLN A 61 18.09 1.07 -4.97
N LEU A 62 16.92 0.78 -4.40
CA LEU A 62 16.65 -0.51 -3.79
C LEU A 62 16.65 -1.64 -4.84
N PRO A 63 17.37 -2.75 -4.59
CA PRO A 63 17.49 -3.86 -5.53
C PRO A 63 16.27 -4.80 -5.50
N LEU A 64 15.39 -4.70 -4.50
CA LEU A 64 14.22 -5.55 -4.36
C LEU A 64 13.04 -5.09 -5.23
N PRO A 65 12.18 -6.03 -5.66
CA PRO A 65 10.94 -5.70 -6.37
C PRO A 65 10.08 -4.77 -5.53
N LEU A 66 9.73 -3.60 -6.08
CA LEU A 66 9.11 -2.52 -5.32
C LEU A 66 8.01 -1.86 -6.14
N ALA A 67 6.83 -1.64 -5.55
CA ALA A 67 5.80 -0.75 -6.08
C ALA A 67 5.48 0.38 -5.08
N CYS A 68 5.36 1.60 -5.58
CA CYS A 68 5.12 2.80 -4.78
C CYS A 68 3.91 3.57 -5.31
N ILE A 69 3.07 4.06 -4.43
CA ILE A 69 2.07 5.08 -4.73
C ILE A 69 2.43 6.36 -3.99
N LEU A 70 2.22 7.52 -4.61
CA LEU A 70 2.47 8.83 -3.99
C LEU A 70 1.20 9.35 -3.32
N GLY A 71 1.37 9.98 -2.16
CA GLY A 71 0.29 10.55 -1.34
C GLY A 71 0.11 12.05 -1.49
N ASN A 72 -0.85 12.62 -0.75
CA ASN A 72 -1.16 14.05 -0.86
C ASN A 72 0.00 14.94 -0.41
N HIS A 73 0.77 14.55 0.60
CA HIS A 73 1.93 15.32 1.06
C HIS A 73 3.06 15.32 0.04
N ASP A 74 3.13 14.32 -0.85
CA ASP A 74 4.15 14.24 -1.89
C ASP A 74 4.03 15.33 -2.96
N THR A 75 2.92 16.05 -2.99
CA THR A 75 2.78 17.25 -3.81
C THR A 75 3.60 18.44 -3.30
N GLY A 76 4.11 18.39 -2.06
CA GLY A 76 4.92 19.45 -1.46
C GLY A 76 4.21 20.79 -1.30
N ARG A 77 2.87 20.81 -1.36
CA ARG A 77 2.05 22.04 -1.43
C ARG A 77 2.42 22.95 -2.62
N ASP A 78 2.96 22.37 -3.68
CA ASP A 78 3.35 23.07 -4.89
C ASP A 78 2.28 22.90 -5.97
N ALA A 79 1.42 23.91 -6.10
CA ALA A 79 0.33 23.92 -7.07
C ALA A 79 0.79 23.83 -8.54
N SER A 80 2.06 24.14 -8.84
CA SER A 80 2.60 24.02 -10.21
C SER A 80 2.79 22.56 -10.65
N GLY A 81 2.76 21.61 -9.72
CA GLY A 81 3.02 20.20 -9.99
C GLY A 81 4.49 19.84 -10.16
N ARG A 82 5.41 20.82 -10.19
CA ARG A 82 6.85 20.56 -10.36
C ARG A 82 7.40 19.61 -9.32
N THR A 83 7.02 19.79 -8.05
CA THR A 83 7.47 18.93 -6.95
C THR A 83 6.98 17.49 -7.12
N LEU A 84 5.71 17.32 -7.48
CA LEU A 84 5.13 16.00 -7.77
C LEU A 84 5.83 15.34 -8.96
N GLN A 85 6.08 16.08 -10.05
CA GLN A 85 6.79 15.58 -11.22
C GLN A 85 8.20 15.09 -10.87
N LEU A 86 8.96 15.85 -10.06
CA LEU A 86 10.29 15.44 -9.63
C LEU A 86 10.27 14.14 -8.81
N GLN A 87 9.24 13.92 -7.99
CA GLN A 87 9.09 12.66 -7.26
C GLN A 87 8.75 11.49 -8.19
N LEU A 88 7.87 11.71 -9.18
CA LEU A 88 7.55 10.73 -10.21
C LEU A 88 8.80 10.35 -11.02
N ASP A 89 9.58 11.34 -11.46
CA ASP A 89 10.82 11.14 -12.22
C ASP A 89 11.85 10.35 -11.40
N ALA A 90 11.99 10.67 -10.11
CA ALA A 90 12.92 9.97 -9.22
C ALA A 90 12.51 8.51 -8.98
N LEU A 91 11.21 8.21 -8.81
CA LEU A 91 10.72 6.84 -8.67
C LEU A 91 10.78 6.07 -10.00
N GLY A 92 10.61 6.77 -11.12
CA GLY A 92 10.52 6.18 -12.45
C GLY A 92 9.42 5.12 -12.49
N SER A 93 9.74 3.94 -13.05
CA SER A 93 8.77 2.85 -13.17
C SER A 93 8.24 2.34 -11.83
N ARG A 94 8.92 2.62 -10.70
CA ARG A 94 8.49 2.16 -9.35
C ARG A 94 7.17 2.78 -8.92
N HIS A 95 6.82 3.95 -9.43
CA HIS A 95 5.51 4.52 -9.20
C HIS A 95 4.43 3.76 -9.98
N CYS A 96 3.30 3.44 -9.37
CA CYS A 96 2.23 2.65 -9.99
C CYS A 96 0.88 3.38 -10.09
N GLY A 97 0.78 4.67 -9.75
CA GLY A 97 -0.50 5.40 -9.77
C GLY A 97 -1.19 5.33 -11.13
N TRP A 98 -2.45 4.88 -11.14
CA TRP A 98 -3.25 4.58 -12.34
C TRP A 98 -2.64 3.57 -13.33
N ASP A 99 -1.61 2.83 -12.92
CA ASP A 99 -0.90 1.90 -13.80
C ASP A 99 -0.69 0.54 -13.11
N LEU A 100 -0.27 -0.43 -13.92
CA LEU A 100 0.10 -1.77 -13.49
C LEU A 100 1.60 -1.85 -13.32
N ARG A 101 2.01 -2.47 -12.22
CA ARG A 101 3.38 -2.91 -11.99
C ARG A 101 3.39 -4.39 -11.63
N GLU A 102 3.77 -5.21 -12.60
CA GLU A 102 4.08 -6.62 -12.35
C GLU A 102 5.51 -6.73 -11.82
N LEU A 103 5.65 -7.36 -10.66
CA LEU A 103 6.93 -7.57 -9.99
C LEU A 103 7.44 -8.96 -10.35
N GLU A 104 8.49 -9.00 -11.16
CA GLU A 104 9.08 -10.20 -11.76
C GLU A 104 10.60 -10.27 -11.49
N PRO A 105 11.09 -11.27 -10.72
CA PRO A 105 10.35 -12.01 -9.69
C PRO A 105 9.72 -11.04 -8.66
N PRO A 106 8.72 -11.43 -7.84
CA PRO A 106 8.33 -12.81 -7.49
C PRO A 106 7.04 -13.34 -8.17
N GLY A 107 6.47 -12.62 -9.12
CA GLY A 107 5.16 -12.93 -9.70
C GLY A 107 4.02 -12.33 -8.88
N LEU A 108 3.94 -10.99 -8.87
CA LEU A 108 2.91 -10.23 -8.17
C LEU A 108 2.44 -9.06 -9.02
N ALA A 109 1.13 -8.95 -9.26
CA ALA A 109 0.54 -7.80 -9.93
C ALA A 109 0.12 -6.73 -8.91
N VAL A 110 0.70 -5.53 -9.01
CA VAL A 110 0.33 -4.38 -8.18
C VAL A 110 -0.27 -3.30 -9.07
N VAL A 111 -1.48 -2.85 -8.75
CA VAL A 111 -2.15 -1.76 -9.48
C VAL A 111 -2.33 -0.57 -8.56
N GLY A 112 -1.84 0.59 -8.99
CA GLY A 112 -1.98 1.80 -8.21
C GLY A 112 -3.36 2.44 -8.37
N GLY A 113 -3.91 2.94 -7.26
CA GLY A 113 -5.05 3.83 -7.25
C GLY A 113 -4.69 5.23 -7.76
N ARG A 114 -5.51 6.22 -7.42
CA ARG A 114 -5.25 7.62 -7.76
C ARG A 114 -4.03 8.16 -7.00
N PRO A 115 -2.99 8.66 -7.70
CA PRO A 115 -1.85 9.29 -7.04
C PRO A 115 -2.23 10.64 -6.43
N ALA A 116 -1.50 11.04 -5.39
CA ALA A 116 -1.67 12.32 -4.70
C ALA A 116 -3.06 12.57 -4.07
N SER A 117 -3.83 11.50 -3.84
CA SER A 117 -5.14 11.60 -3.23
C SER A 117 -5.06 12.04 -1.76
N ALA A 118 -6.00 12.86 -1.32
CA ALA A 118 -6.16 13.27 0.09
C ALA A 118 -7.43 12.69 0.72
N GLY A 119 -8.01 11.66 0.08
CA GLY A 119 -9.29 11.06 0.47
C GLY A 119 -10.48 12.00 0.32
N GLY A 120 -11.59 11.63 0.98
CA GLY A 120 -12.80 12.45 1.05
C GLY A 120 -13.66 12.43 -0.23
N GLY A 121 -13.69 11.30 -0.95
CA GLY A 121 -14.43 11.13 -2.20
C GLY A 121 -13.53 11.33 -3.42
N PHE A 122 -14.00 12.06 -4.43
CA PHE A 122 -13.20 12.34 -5.63
C PHE A 122 -12.80 13.81 -5.74
N HIS A 123 -11.51 14.09 -5.56
CA HIS A 123 -10.93 15.41 -5.80
C HIS A 123 -9.49 15.29 -6.33
N LEU A 124 -9.18 16.02 -7.40
CA LEU A 124 -7.81 16.24 -7.84
C LEU A 124 -7.32 17.57 -7.32
N ASN A 125 -6.24 17.56 -6.52
CA ASN A 125 -5.58 18.77 -6.10
C ASN A 125 -4.89 19.47 -7.30
N GLN A 126 -4.53 20.75 -7.13
CA GLN A 126 -3.94 21.57 -8.21
C GLN A 126 -2.63 20.98 -8.76
N ALA A 127 -1.78 20.42 -7.91
CA ALA A 127 -0.52 19.80 -8.34
C ALA A 127 -0.77 18.56 -9.23
N ALA A 128 -1.72 17.71 -8.85
CA ALA A 128 -2.12 16.54 -9.63
C ALA A 128 -2.76 16.96 -10.96
N GLN A 129 -3.59 18.02 -10.98
CA GLN A 129 -4.15 18.55 -12.22
C GLN A 129 -3.06 19.11 -13.15
N ALA A 130 -2.04 19.78 -12.61
CA ALA A 130 -0.94 20.32 -13.39
C ALA A 130 -0.08 19.22 -14.03
N VAL A 131 0.11 18.09 -13.34
CA VAL A 131 0.93 16.97 -13.81
C VAL A 131 0.16 16.02 -14.73
N PHE A 132 -1.04 15.62 -14.33
CA PHE A 132 -1.80 14.57 -15.01
C PHE A 132 -2.92 15.09 -15.92
N GLY A 133 -3.16 16.40 -15.91
CA GLY A 133 -4.32 17.01 -16.53
C GLY A 133 -5.63 16.76 -15.75
N PRO A 134 -6.75 17.25 -16.28
CA PRO A 134 -8.06 16.95 -15.71
C PRO A 134 -8.36 15.45 -15.86
N VAL A 135 -8.79 14.83 -14.76
CA VAL A 135 -9.29 13.45 -14.75
C VAL A 135 -10.58 13.43 -13.95
N THR A 136 -11.64 12.86 -14.52
CA THR A 136 -12.92 12.67 -13.86
C THR A 136 -12.91 11.44 -12.96
N LEU A 137 -13.93 11.33 -12.10
CA LEU A 137 -14.18 10.14 -11.28
C LEU A 137 -14.21 8.86 -12.12
N GLN A 138 -14.96 8.88 -13.22
CA GLN A 138 -15.13 7.73 -14.10
C GLN A 138 -13.85 7.37 -14.83
N GLU A 139 -13.09 8.36 -15.32
CA GLU A 139 -11.80 8.11 -15.96
C GLU A 139 -10.77 7.54 -14.99
N SER A 140 -10.73 8.05 -13.75
CA SER A 140 -9.85 7.51 -12.71
C SER A 140 -10.18 6.04 -12.41
N ALA A 141 -11.45 5.72 -12.16
CA ALA A 141 -11.90 4.35 -11.92
C ALA A 141 -11.63 3.43 -13.13
N ALA A 142 -11.82 3.93 -14.35
CA ALA A 142 -11.54 3.20 -15.58
C ALA A 142 -10.05 2.92 -15.76
N ARG A 143 -9.15 3.85 -15.42
CA ARG A 143 -7.69 3.64 -15.46
C ARG A 143 -7.26 2.53 -14.49
N ILE A 144 -7.73 2.59 -13.25
CA ILE A 144 -7.45 1.56 -12.23
C ILE A 144 -7.97 0.19 -12.70
N THR A 145 -9.21 0.14 -13.20
CA THR A 145 -9.82 -1.09 -13.71
C THR A 145 -9.06 -1.65 -14.91
N ALA A 146 -8.76 -0.83 -15.91
CA ALA A 146 -8.01 -1.25 -17.09
C ALA A 146 -6.61 -1.76 -16.72
N ALA A 147 -5.92 -1.13 -15.77
CA ALA A 147 -4.64 -1.61 -15.27
C ALA A 147 -4.75 -3.01 -14.64
N ALA A 148 -5.77 -3.25 -13.81
CA ALA A 148 -6.03 -4.56 -13.20
C ALA A 148 -6.43 -5.65 -14.19
N LEU A 149 -7.12 -5.29 -15.28
CA LEU A 149 -7.51 -6.24 -16.34
C LEU A 149 -6.37 -6.53 -17.34
N ARG A 150 -5.36 -5.65 -17.45
CA ARG A 150 -4.13 -5.93 -18.20
C ARG A 150 -3.21 -6.90 -17.48
N ALA A 151 -3.27 -6.96 -16.16
CA ALA A 151 -2.41 -7.82 -15.36
C ALA A 151 -2.65 -9.30 -15.69
N ASP A 152 -1.58 -10.09 -15.71
CA ASP A 152 -1.69 -11.54 -15.90
C ASP A 152 -2.72 -12.12 -14.91
N PRO A 153 -3.77 -12.83 -15.39
CA PRO A 153 -4.83 -13.37 -14.55
C PRO A 153 -4.33 -14.48 -13.59
N SER A 154 -3.17 -15.08 -13.86
CA SER A 154 -2.56 -16.09 -13.01
C SER A 154 -1.82 -15.51 -11.80
N LEU A 155 -1.45 -14.22 -11.86
CA LEU A 155 -0.76 -13.56 -10.76
C LEU A 155 -1.74 -13.11 -9.66
N PRO A 156 -1.33 -13.17 -8.39
CA PRO A 156 -2.06 -12.50 -7.31
C PRO A 156 -2.10 -10.99 -7.59
N LEU A 157 -3.27 -10.38 -7.37
CA LEU A 157 -3.50 -8.95 -7.57
C LEU A 157 -3.59 -8.21 -6.23
N ILE A 158 -2.82 -7.13 -6.08
CA ILE A 158 -2.94 -6.17 -4.99
C ILE A 158 -3.26 -4.80 -5.56
N LEU A 159 -4.29 -4.13 -5.03
CA LEU A 159 -4.49 -2.71 -5.28
C LEU A 159 -3.72 -1.90 -4.22
N LEU A 160 -2.98 -0.88 -4.66
CA LEU A 160 -2.15 -0.02 -3.82
C LEU A 160 -2.60 1.43 -3.96
N ALA A 161 -3.09 2.06 -2.89
CA ALA A 161 -3.57 3.44 -2.95
C ALA A 161 -3.08 4.25 -1.76
N HIS A 162 -2.89 5.56 -1.88
CA HIS A 162 -2.55 6.35 -0.69
C HIS A 162 -3.73 6.41 0.27
N SER A 163 -4.91 6.80 -0.22
CA SER A 163 -6.16 6.77 0.54
C SER A 163 -6.93 5.48 0.23
N GLY A 164 -7.54 4.88 1.27
CA GLY A 164 -8.40 3.71 1.10
C GLY A 164 -9.71 4.04 0.39
N PRO A 165 -10.50 3.03 -0.04
CA PRO A 165 -11.75 3.27 -0.77
C PRO A 165 -12.86 3.83 0.13
N SER A 166 -13.78 4.58 -0.46
CA SER A 166 -15.03 4.95 0.23
C SER A 166 -15.84 3.71 0.63
N GLY A 167 -16.64 3.84 1.69
CA GLY A 167 -17.44 2.77 2.29
C GLY A 167 -16.85 2.18 3.57
N LEU A 168 -15.67 2.66 3.99
CA LEU A 168 -14.91 2.15 5.14
C LEU A 168 -14.72 3.19 6.26
N GLY A 169 -15.54 4.24 6.33
CA GLY A 169 -15.33 5.36 7.25
C GLY A 169 -16.57 5.85 8.01
N SER A 170 -17.43 4.94 8.49
CA SER A 170 -18.67 5.30 9.20
C SER A 170 -18.42 5.96 10.57
N ALA A 171 -17.38 5.54 11.28
CA ALA A 171 -16.92 6.06 12.56
C ALA A 171 -15.47 6.54 12.47
N ALA A 172 -15.05 7.41 13.40
CA ALA A 172 -13.69 7.98 13.40
C ALA A 172 -12.57 6.91 13.46
N ALA A 173 -12.82 5.79 14.13
CA ALA A 173 -11.88 4.69 14.28
C ALA A 173 -11.89 3.69 13.10
N ASP A 174 -12.82 3.81 12.15
CA ASP A 174 -12.88 2.92 10.99
C ASP A 174 -11.67 3.16 10.05
N PRO A 175 -11.31 2.21 9.17
CA PRO A 175 -10.09 2.33 8.35
C PRO A 175 -9.98 3.62 7.53
N CYS A 176 -11.11 4.15 7.05
CA CYS A 176 -11.20 5.41 6.29
C CYS A 176 -11.99 6.52 7.01
N GLY A 177 -12.16 6.45 8.33
CA GLY A 177 -12.99 7.39 9.09
C GLY A 177 -12.30 8.69 9.50
N ARG A 178 -12.83 9.85 9.12
CA ARG A 178 -12.26 11.15 9.55
C ARG A 178 -12.35 11.34 11.06
N ASP A 179 -11.23 11.67 11.69
CA ASP A 179 -11.08 11.82 13.15
C ASP A 179 -10.61 13.21 13.61
N TRP A 180 -10.21 14.09 12.68
CA TRP A 180 -9.78 15.46 13.01
C TRP A 180 -10.90 16.51 13.05
N LYS A 181 -12.11 16.16 12.60
CA LYS A 181 -13.27 17.06 12.60
C LYS A 181 -14.58 16.28 12.79
N ALA A 182 -15.39 16.73 13.74
CA ALA A 182 -16.73 16.20 14.00
C ALA A 182 -17.79 16.80 13.04
N PRO A 183 -18.84 16.05 12.67
CA PRO A 183 -18.97 14.60 12.91
C PRO A 183 -17.94 13.81 12.08
N ALA A 184 -17.66 12.58 12.52
CA ALA A 184 -16.93 11.62 11.72
C ALA A 184 -17.64 11.41 10.38
N CYS A 185 -16.88 11.17 9.32
CA CYS A 185 -17.42 10.87 8.01
C CYS A 185 -16.44 10.01 7.23
N ASP A 186 -16.95 9.39 6.17
CA ASP A 186 -16.12 8.62 5.27
C ASP A 186 -15.13 9.54 4.56
N TRP A 187 -13.86 9.14 4.60
CA TRP A 187 -12.75 9.85 4.00
C TRP A 187 -12.02 9.01 2.95
N GLY A 188 -12.65 7.95 2.45
CA GLY A 188 -12.08 7.12 1.38
C GLY A 188 -12.29 7.69 -0.02
N ASP A 189 -11.56 7.13 -0.98
CA ASP A 189 -11.57 7.44 -2.40
C ASP A 189 -12.73 6.77 -3.14
N GLN A 190 -13.55 7.58 -3.81
CA GLN A 190 -14.77 7.11 -4.49
C GLN A 190 -14.43 6.35 -5.79
N ASP A 191 -13.42 6.81 -6.52
CA ASP A 191 -12.91 6.15 -7.73
C ASP A 191 -12.30 4.78 -7.44
N LEU A 192 -11.60 4.64 -6.32
CA LEU A 192 -11.07 3.34 -5.89
C LEU A 192 -12.20 2.37 -5.54
N ALA A 193 -13.22 2.82 -4.82
CA ALA A 193 -14.40 1.99 -4.52
C ALA A 193 -15.12 1.53 -5.81
N LEU A 194 -15.29 2.43 -6.79
CA LEU A 194 -15.87 2.09 -8.10
C LEU A 194 -15.01 1.10 -8.88
N ALA A 195 -13.69 1.29 -8.89
CA ALA A 195 -12.77 0.39 -9.58
C ALA A 195 -12.80 -1.02 -8.97
N ILE A 196 -12.82 -1.13 -7.64
CA ILE A 196 -12.92 -2.43 -6.95
C ILE A 196 -14.18 -3.19 -7.40
N ASP A 197 -15.34 -2.52 -7.43
CA ASP A 197 -16.59 -3.12 -7.89
C ASP A 197 -16.51 -3.57 -9.36
N GLN A 198 -15.91 -2.75 -10.23
CA GLN A 198 -15.73 -3.09 -11.65
C GLN A 198 -14.80 -4.28 -11.85
N ILE A 199 -13.63 -4.29 -11.19
CA ILE A 199 -12.62 -5.35 -11.32
C ILE A 199 -13.19 -6.71 -10.86
N ARG A 200 -13.94 -6.73 -9.76
CA ARG A 200 -14.53 -7.95 -9.19
C ARG A 200 -15.46 -8.70 -10.12
N ARG A 201 -16.02 -8.04 -11.13
CA ARG A 201 -16.86 -8.69 -12.14
C ARG A 201 -16.04 -9.59 -13.08
N HIS A 202 -14.72 -9.44 -13.10
CA HIS A 202 -13.81 -10.11 -14.02
C HIS A 202 -12.76 -10.97 -13.31
N ARG A 203 -12.25 -10.53 -12.15
CA ARG A 203 -11.26 -11.28 -11.35
C ARG A 203 -11.35 -10.95 -9.86
N PRO A 204 -10.86 -11.83 -8.96
CA PRO A 204 -10.79 -11.53 -7.54
C PRO A 204 -9.89 -10.33 -7.23
N VAL A 205 -10.25 -9.58 -6.20
CA VAL A 205 -9.42 -8.53 -5.59
C VAL A 205 -9.12 -8.97 -4.15
N PRO A 206 -8.09 -9.79 -3.89
CA PRO A 206 -7.89 -10.37 -2.56
C PRO A 206 -7.45 -9.32 -1.52
N LEU A 207 -6.72 -8.29 -1.95
CA LEU A 207 -6.13 -7.31 -1.04
C LEU A 207 -6.10 -5.90 -1.65
N VAL A 208 -6.52 -4.93 -0.85
CA VAL A 208 -6.31 -3.50 -1.06
C VAL A 208 -5.45 -2.97 0.08
N VAL A 209 -4.28 -2.44 -0.26
CA VAL A 209 -3.32 -1.83 0.68
C VAL A 209 -3.38 -0.32 0.53
N PHE A 210 -3.52 0.37 1.65
CA PHE A 210 -3.57 1.83 1.68
C PHE A 210 -3.00 2.45 2.96
N GLY A 211 -3.01 3.78 3.03
CA GLY A 211 -2.45 4.59 4.11
C GLY A 211 -3.32 5.80 4.42
N HIS A 212 -2.70 6.99 4.53
CA HIS A 212 -3.29 8.32 4.76
C HIS A 212 -3.95 8.50 6.14
N MET A 213 -4.86 7.59 6.51
CA MET A 213 -5.60 7.66 7.76
C MET A 213 -4.76 7.05 8.87
N HIS A 214 -3.97 7.89 9.56
CA HIS A 214 -2.99 7.44 10.55
C HIS A 214 -3.59 6.52 11.63
N HIS A 215 -2.79 5.54 12.05
CA HIS A 215 -3.19 4.51 13.00
C HIS A 215 -3.56 5.09 14.37
N LYS A 216 -2.81 6.06 14.89
CA LYS A 216 -3.18 6.80 16.10
C LYS A 216 -4.20 7.88 15.76
N LEU A 217 -5.36 7.83 16.41
CA LEU A 217 -6.39 8.83 16.22
C LEU A 217 -5.98 10.17 16.83
N LYS A 218 -6.38 11.27 16.18
CA LYS A 218 -6.10 12.63 16.64
C LYS A 218 -6.68 12.86 18.03
N ARG A 219 -6.02 13.73 18.80
CA ARG A 219 -6.46 14.15 20.14
C ARG A 219 -6.60 13.00 21.15
N GLY A 220 -5.83 11.91 20.97
CA GLY A 220 -5.80 10.81 21.94
C GLY A 220 -7.08 9.96 21.95
N GLN A 221 -7.82 9.93 20.84
CA GLN A 221 -9.09 9.20 20.72
C GLN A 221 -8.93 7.68 20.58
N GLY A 222 -7.71 7.15 20.75
CA GLY A 222 -7.39 5.73 20.63
C GLY A 222 -6.77 5.37 19.28
N ASP A 223 -7.00 4.13 18.85
CA ASP A 223 -6.35 3.54 17.68
C ASP A 223 -7.38 3.19 16.61
N ARG A 224 -7.00 3.37 15.36
CA ARG A 224 -7.77 3.05 14.17
C ARG A 224 -7.73 1.55 13.89
N LEU A 225 -8.87 1.00 13.48
CA LEU A 225 -8.93 -0.31 12.85
C LEU A 225 -8.11 -0.28 11.56
N SER A 226 -7.00 -1.01 11.54
CA SER A 226 -6.09 -1.05 10.40
C SER A 226 -6.40 -2.18 9.41
N TYR A 227 -7.37 -3.03 9.74
CA TYR A 227 -7.77 -4.16 8.90
C TYR A 227 -9.28 -4.35 8.95
N CYS A 228 -9.87 -4.65 7.79
CA CYS A 228 -11.19 -5.25 7.70
C CYS A 228 -11.28 -6.12 6.44
N MET A 229 -12.31 -6.95 6.37
CA MET A 229 -12.62 -7.76 5.19
C MET A 229 -14.10 -7.59 4.87
N ASP A 230 -14.42 -7.38 3.58
CA ASP A 230 -15.81 -7.29 3.17
C ASP A 230 -16.43 -8.66 2.86
N ARG A 231 -17.73 -8.65 2.57
CA ARG A 231 -18.50 -9.86 2.25
C ARG A 231 -18.10 -10.51 0.93
N ALA A 232 -17.41 -9.80 0.04
CA ALA A 232 -16.88 -10.34 -1.20
C ALA A 232 -15.50 -10.99 -1.00
N GLY A 233 -14.95 -10.96 0.22
CA GLY A 233 -13.68 -11.59 0.57
C GLY A 233 -12.45 -10.73 0.27
N THR A 234 -12.62 -9.43 0.01
CA THR A 234 -11.47 -8.53 -0.12
C THR A 234 -11.02 -8.03 1.24
N ALA A 235 -9.74 -8.22 1.52
CA ALA A 235 -9.06 -7.62 2.64
C ALA A 235 -8.67 -6.17 2.34
N TYR A 236 -8.84 -5.31 3.34
CA TYR A 236 -8.44 -3.91 3.33
C TYR A 236 -7.43 -3.70 4.44
N LEU A 237 -6.23 -3.26 4.09
CA LEU A 237 -5.13 -3.05 5.03
C LEU A 237 -4.67 -1.59 4.99
N ASN A 238 -4.92 -0.87 6.08
CA ASN A 238 -4.36 0.45 6.32
C ASN A 238 -2.99 0.31 7.01
N THR A 239 -1.95 0.83 6.38
CA THR A 239 -0.54 0.72 6.80
C THR A 239 0.05 2.02 7.33
N ALA A 240 -0.78 3.04 7.57
CA ALA A 240 -0.40 4.38 8.04
C ALA A 240 0.06 4.41 9.51
N PHE A 241 1.10 3.65 9.86
CA PHE A 241 1.64 3.58 11.22
C PHE A 241 2.61 4.73 11.46
N VAL A 242 2.10 5.87 11.94
CA VAL A 242 2.89 7.09 12.14
C VAL A 242 2.99 7.43 13.63
N PRO A 243 4.20 7.51 14.22
CA PRO A 243 5.51 7.25 13.60
C PRO A 243 5.77 5.75 13.38
N ARG A 244 6.54 5.42 12.32
CA ARG A 244 7.03 4.06 12.02
C ARG A 244 8.42 3.78 12.58
N HIS A 245 9.13 4.82 13.00
CA HIS A 245 10.33 4.71 13.84
C HIS A 245 9.94 4.88 15.30
N SER A 246 10.32 3.93 16.15
CA SER A 246 10.02 3.96 17.60
C SER A 246 11.20 3.43 18.41
N HIS A 247 11.01 3.25 19.71
CA HIS A 247 11.96 2.60 20.61
C HIS A 247 11.23 1.56 21.48
N ASP A 248 11.94 0.52 21.91
CA ASP A 248 11.43 -0.42 22.91
C ASP A 248 11.56 0.12 24.34
N GLU A 249 11.13 -0.67 25.33
CA GLU A 249 11.19 -0.29 26.76
C GLU A 249 12.62 0.00 27.26
N GLN A 250 13.64 -0.50 26.57
CA GLN A 250 15.06 -0.29 26.90
C GLN A 250 15.66 0.88 26.08
N GLY A 251 14.84 1.62 25.34
CA GLY A 251 15.27 2.74 24.51
C GLY A 251 15.99 2.32 23.22
N ARG A 252 15.91 1.04 22.81
CA ARG A 252 16.55 0.57 21.58
C ARG A 252 15.64 0.86 20.38
N PRO A 253 16.19 1.31 19.23
CA PRO A 253 15.39 1.70 18.08
C PRO A 253 14.60 0.53 17.50
N LEU A 254 13.41 0.84 16.99
CA LEU A 254 12.53 -0.08 16.27
C LEU A 254 12.11 0.50 14.93
N ARG A 255 11.85 -0.38 13.97
CA ARG A 255 11.32 -0.07 12.63
C ARG A 255 10.05 -0.88 12.39
N HIS A 256 8.98 -0.20 12.00
CA HIS A 256 7.71 -0.84 11.64
C HIS A 256 7.66 -1.20 10.16
N PHE A 257 7.14 -2.39 9.88
CA PHE A 257 6.60 -2.76 8.57
C PHE A 257 5.26 -3.46 8.79
N SER A 258 4.26 -3.12 7.98
CA SER A 258 3.14 -4.03 7.77
C SER A 258 3.64 -5.20 6.91
N TRP A 259 3.08 -6.38 7.13
CA TRP A 259 3.55 -7.61 6.52
C TRP A 259 2.39 -8.45 6.02
N VAL A 260 2.51 -8.91 4.78
CA VAL A 260 1.55 -9.79 4.13
C VAL A 260 2.25 -11.07 3.68
N GLU A 261 1.63 -12.21 3.94
CA GLU A 261 2.09 -13.49 3.41
C GLU A 261 1.00 -14.06 2.50
N LEU A 262 1.37 -14.40 1.26
CA LEU A 262 0.51 -15.12 0.33
C LEU A 262 1.01 -16.56 0.20
N ARG A 263 0.11 -17.54 0.16
CA ARG A 263 0.44 -18.94 -0.12
C ARG A 263 -0.44 -19.41 -1.27
N GLY A 264 0.18 -19.88 -2.36
CA GLY A 264 -0.57 -20.25 -3.56
C GLY A 264 -1.43 -19.10 -4.11
N GLY A 265 -0.96 -17.86 -3.99
CA GLY A 265 -1.70 -16.65 -4.39
C GLY A 265 -2.83 -16.22 -3.46
N GLN A 266 -3.08 -16.94 -2.36
CA GLN A 266 -4.13 -16.61 -1.38
C GLN A 266 -3.55 -15.95 -0.13
N LEU A 267 -4.31 -15.04 0.47
CA LEU A 267 -3.95 -14.33 1.70
C LEU A 267 -3.80 -15.32 2.86
N HIS A 268 -2.60 -15.46 3.42
CA HIS A 268 -2.33 -16.34 4.56
C HIS A 268 -2.18 -15.56 5.86
N GLU A 269 -1.42 -14.47 5.86
CA GLU A 269 -1.22 -13.63 7.04
C GLU A 269 -1.24 -12.14 6.70
N ILE A 270 -1.82 -11.36 7.60
CA ILE A 270 -1.62 -9.91 7.67
C ILE A 270 -1.20 -9.57 9.10
N SER A 271 -0.10 -8.81 9.24
CA SER A 271 0.34 -8.33 10.55
C SER A 271 1.03 -6.97 10.48
N HIS A 272 1.05 -6.27 11.62
CA HIS A 272 2.01 -5.19 11.87
C HIS A 272 3.20 -5.75 12.63
N ARG A 273 4.42 -5.46 12.18
CA ARG A 273 5.66 -6.00 12.75
C ARG A 273 6.64 -4.90 13.09
N TRP A 274 7.25 -5.01 14.26
CA TRP A 274 8.30 -4.10 14.72
C TRP A 274 9.59 -4.87 14.90
N TYR A 275 10.62 -4.40 14.21
CA TYR A 275 11.92 -5.04 14.18
C TYR A 275 12.96 -4.15 14.84
N ALA A 276 13.92 -4.77 15.52
CA ALA A 276 15.17 -4.11 15.88
C ALA A 276 16.11 -4.05 14.64
N PRO A 277 17.13 -3.17 14.64
CA PRO A 277 18.06 -3.02 13.51
C PRO A 277 18.84 -4.29 13.12
N ASP A 278 18.94 -5.24 14.05
CA ASP A 278 19.56 -6.56 13.88
C ASP A 278 18.63 -7.59 13.19
N GLY A 279 17.45 -7.18 12.75
CA GLY A 279 16.47 -8.07 12.13
C GLY A 279 15.57 -8.81 13.12
N ALA A 280 15.80 -8.70 14.43
CA ALA A 280 14.98 -9.40 15.41
C ALA A 280 13.57 -8.81 15.47
N LEU A 281 12.55 -9.65 15.24
CA LEU A 281 11.15 -9.30 15.45
C LEU A 281 10.87 -9.12 16.95
N ARG A 282 10.53 -7.90 17.36
CA ARG A 282 10.25 -7.56 18.76
C ARG A 282 8.77 -7.60 19.09
N TYR A 283 7.93 -7.14 18.17
CA TYR A 283 6.50 -7.15 18.34
C TYR A 283 5.80 -7.50 17.02
N ARG A 284 4.76 -8.34 17.12
CA ARG A 284 3.89 -8.70 16.01
C ARG A 284 2.44 -8.61 16.47
N GLN A 285 1.68 -7.76 15.79
CA GLN A 285 0.22 -7.74 15.88
C GLN A 285 -0.35 -8.47 14.66
N THR A 286 -0.82 -9.70 14.84
CA THR A 286 -1.52 -10.44 13.79
C THR A 286 -2.94 -9.92 13.65
N LEU A 287 -3.30 -9.43 12.47
CA LEU A 287 -4.64 -8.92 12.14
C LEU A 287 -5.52 -10.00 11.52
N MET A 288 -4.90 -10.86 10.71
CA MET A 288 -5.53 -12.02 10.08
C MET A 288 -4.48 -13.12 9.96
N ARG A 289 -4.89 -14.37 10.24
CA ARG A 289 -4.15 -15.56 9.85
C ARG A 289 -5.13 -16.64 9.41
N ALA A 290 -4.95 -17.17 8.21
CA ALA A 290 -5.73 -18.29 7.72
C ALA A 290 -5.39 -19.56 8.53
N PRO A 291 -6.37 -20.42 8.83
CA PRO A 291 -6.10 -21.67 9.54
C PRO A 291 -5.14 -22.54 8.73
N GLU A 292 -4.25 -23.27 9.42
CA GLU A 292 -3.42 -24.28 8.78
C GLU A 292 -4.34 -25.40 8.26
N LEU A 293 -4.26 -25.66 6.95
CA LEU A 293 -4.89 -26.85 6.37
C LEU A 293 -4.12 -28.06 6.93
N GLN A 294 -4.69 -28.75 7.92
CA GLN A 294 -4.17 -30.05 8.32
C GLN A 294 -4.27 -30.99 7.11
N PRO A 295 -3.17 -31.64 6.69
CA PRO A 295 -3.27 -32.72 5.71
C PRO A 295 -4.16 -33.81 6.32
N CYS A 296 -5.21 -34.18 5.58
CA CYS A 296 -6.07 -35.32 5.91
C CYS A 296 -5.29 -36.63 5.82
#